data_AF-A0A257LLV4-F1
#
_entry.id   AF-A0A257LLV4-F1
#
_cell.length_a   1.000
_cell.length_b   1.000
_cell.length_c   1.000
_cell.angle_alpha   90.00
_cell.angle_beta   90.00
_cell.angle_gamma   90.00
#
_symmetry.space_group_name_H-M   'P 1'
#
loop_
_entity.id
_entity.type
_entity.pdbx_description
1 polymer ?
#
loop_
_entity_poly.entity_id
_entity_poly.type
_entity_poly.pdbx_seq_one_letter_code
_entity_poly.pdbx_strand_id
1 'polypeptide(L)'
;LGNGHCFRDHVLEVCPEFARFASDAEGIRKSFEGSSLETIKHMVASGMGITVVPQLSVPKALQEHVRYIAFEPPVPQRRVVLVWRRSFTRYEAIAALRNAVYACKLDGVTRLS
;
A
#
# COMPACT_ATOMS: atom_id res chain seq x y z
N LEU A 1 7.35 -2.97 5.23
CA LEU A 1 7.73 -3.51 3.91
C LEU A 1 9.21 -3.23 3.75
N GLY A 2 9.99 -4.24 3.36
CA GLY A 2 11.45 -4.11 3.24
C GLY A 2 11.89 -3.32 2.01
N ASN A 3 13.21 -3.20 1.83
CA ASN A 3 13.83 -2.58 0.65
C ASN A 3 13.40 -3.28 -0.65
N GLY A 4 13.22 -2.50 -1.72
CA GLY A 4 12.79 -2.99 -3.05
C GLY A 4 11.28 -2.92 -3.33
N HIS A 5 10.47 -2.54 -2.34
CA HIS A 5 9.04 -2.27 -2.54
C HIS A 5 8.79 -0.78 -2.74
N CYS A 6 8.31 -0.39 -3.93
CA CYS A 6 7.91 1.00 -4.24
C CYS A 6 6.94 1.64 -3.21
N PHE A 7 6.21 0.84 -2.46
CA PHE A 7 5.34 1.35 -1.38
C PHE A 7 6.14 1.90 -0.19
N ARG A 8 7.26 1.27 0.17
CA ARG A 8 8.12 1.76 1.26
C ARG A 8 8.63 3.16 0.92
N ASP A 9 9.17 3.32 -0.28
CA ASP A 9 9.71 4.60 -0.74
C ASP A 9 8.63 5.68 -0.76
N HIS A 10 7.43 5.35 -1.25
CA HIS A 10 6.29 6.26 -1.21
C HIS A 10 5.88 6.64 0.21
N VAL A 11 5.89 5.72 1.18
CA VAL A 11 5.60 6.06 2.59
C VAL A 11 6.66 6.99 3.18
N LEU A 12 7.95 6.76 2.85
CA LEU A 12 9.05 7.61 3.32
C LEU A 12 9.01 9.02 2.71
N GLU A 13 8.57 9.15 1.45
CA GLU A 13 8.32 10.45 0.81
C GLU A 13 7.19 11.23 1.48
N VAL A 14 6.10 10.54 1.83
CA VAL A 14 4.90 11.15 2.41
C VAL A 14 5.11 11.54 3.88
N CYS A 15 5.85 10.72 4.63
CA CYS A 15 6.11 10.96 6.05
C CYS A 15 7.62 10.95 6.35
N PRO A 16 8.34 12.08 6.15
CA PRO A 16 9.79 12.15 6.33
C PRO A 16 10.26 11.79 7.75
N GLU A 17 9.42 12.00 8.76
CA GLU A 17 9.70 11.61 10.14
C GLU A 17 9.85 10.08 10.29
N PHE A 18 9.17 9.26 9.48
CA PHE A 18 9.42 7.81 9.44
C PHE A 18 10.82 7.49 8.91
N ALA A 19 11.40 8.32 8.04
CA ALA A 19 12.76 8.14 7.55
C ALA A 19 13.81 8.41 8.65
N ARG A 20 13.58 9.42 9.49
CA ARG A 20 14.45 9.73 10.65
C ARG A 20 14.47 8.61 11.68
N PHE A 21 13.32 7.97 11.91
CA PHE A 21 13.24 6.81 12.79
C PHE A 21 13.78 5.51 12.18
N ALA A 22 14.04 5.49 10.86
CA ALA A 22 14.64 4.36 10.17
C ALA A 22 16.18 4.39 10.20
N SER A 23 16.81 5.55 10.40
CA SER A 23 18.27 5.70 10.39
C SER A 23 18.95 5.55 11.75
N ASP A 24 18.32 5.96 12.87
CA ASP A 24 19.02 6.15 14.16
C ASP A 24 18.52 5.27 15.34
N ALA A 25 18.09 4.03 15.10
CA ALA A 25 17.73 3.13 16.21
C ALA A 25 18.18 1.68 15.99
N GLU A 26 19.45 1.42 16.31
CA GLU A 26 19.94 0.09 16.70
C GLU A 26 19.04 -0.47 17.81
N GLY A 27 18.22 -1.48 17.49
CA GLY A 27 17.60 -2.32 18.52
C GLY A 27 16.15 -2.74 18.25
N ILE A 28 15.28 -1.84 17.75
CA ILE A 28 13.83 -2.14 17.71
C ILE A 28 13.17 -1.88 16.33
N ARG A 29 13.81 -1.15 15.41
CA ARG A 29 13.10 -0.60 14.23
C ARG A 29 13.43 -1.21 12.87
N LYS A 30 14.38 -2.16 12.80
CA LYS A 30 14.54 -3.06 11.63
C LYS A 30 13.37 -4.04 11.47
N SER A 31 12.48 -4.14 12.45
CA SER A 31 11.35 -5.08 12.48
C SER A 31 10.12 -4.67 11.66
N PHE A 32 10.10 -3.48 11.05
CA PHE A 32 9.02 -3.07 10.14
C PHE A 32 9.20 -3.58 8.70
N GLU A 33 10.19 -4.43 8.46
CA GLU A 33 10.39 -5.17 7.22
C GLU A 33 9.52 -6.43 7.16
N GLY A 34 8.20 -6.27 7.21
CA GLY A 34 7.28 -7.34 6.79
C GLY A 34 7.36 -7.55 5.28
N SER A 35 7.39 -8.80 4.81
CA SER A 35 7.37 -9.14 3.38
C SER A 35 6.02 -8.86 2.71
N SER A 36 4.94 -8.73 3.50
CA SER A 36 3.58 -8.46 3.05
C SER A 36 2.87 -7.41 3.92
N LEU A 37 1.91 -6.70 3.33
CA LEU A 37 0.99 -5.81 4.05
C LEU A 37 0.21 -6.57 5.14
N GLU A 38 -0.12 -7.84 4.91
CA GLU A 38 -0.85 -8.65 5.90
C GLU A 38 -0.02 -8.90 7.16
N THR A 39 1.25 -9.28 7.00
CA THR A 39 2.16 -9.47 8.13
C THR A 39 2.26 -8.18 8.95
N ILE A 40 2.38 -7.04 8.29
CA ILE A 40 2.46 -5.73 8.96
C ILE A 40 1.18 -5.40 9.73
N LYS A 41 0.01 -5.67 9.16
CA LYS A 41 -1.27 -5.51 9.86
C LYS A 41 -1.33 -6.37 11.13
N HIS A 42 -0.85 -7.62 11.06
CA HIS A 42 -0.76 -8.48 12.24
C HIS A 42 0.22 -7.95 13.29
N MET A 43 1.37 -7.40 12.87
CA MET A 43 2.32 -6.78 13.81
C MET A 43 1.68 -5.62 14.58
N VAL A 44 0.94 -4.76 13.88
CA VAL A 44 0.18 -3.67 14.51
C VAL A 44 -0.91 -4.22 15.44
N ALA A 45 -1.65 -5.24 15.02
CA ALA A 45 -2.66 -5.91 15.86
C ALA A 45 -2.07 -6.50 17.16
N SER A 46 -0.81 -6.97 17.11
CA SER A 46 -0.06 -7.45 18.27
C SER A 46 0.58 -6.34 19.11
N GLY A 47 0.29 -5.07 18.81
CA GLY A 47 0.80 -3.92 19.56
C GLY A 47 2.19 -3.42 19.11
N MET A 48 2.74 -3.91 17.99
CA MET A 48 4.03 -3.45 17.46
C MET A 48 3.88 -2.15 16.66
N GLY A 49 3.47 -1.08 17.34
CA GLY A 49 3.44 0.28 16.83
C GLY A 49 2.31 0.55 15.81
N ILE A 50 2.56 1.50 14.92
CA ILE A 50 1.62 1.95 13.88
C ILE A 50 2.27 1.84 12.50
N THR A 51 1.45 1.84 11.46
CA THR A 51 1.92 1.74 10.09
C THR A 51 1.00 2.47 9.12
N VAL A 52 1.48 2.64 7.88
CA VAL A 52 0.70 3.19 6.77
C VAL A 52 0.35 2.07 5.81
N VAL A 53 -0.90 2.04 5.35
CA VAL A 53 -1.38 1.04 4.39
C VAL A 53 -2.16 1.71 3.24
N PRO A 54 -2.17 1.13 2.02
CA PRO A 54 -3.06 1.60 0.96
C PRO A 54 -4.53 1.37 1.32
N GLN A 55 -5.40 2.28 0.90
CA GLN A 55 -6.85 2.18 1.12
C GLN A 55 -7.45 0.84 0.65
N LEU A 56 -6.99 0.31 -0.49
CA LEU A 56 -7.45 -0.97 -1.03
C LEU A 56 -7.13 -2.19 -0.16
N SER A 57 -6.21 -2.06 0.81
CA SER A 57 -5.86 -3.14 1.73
C SER A 57 -6.60 -3.09 3.07
N VAL A 58 -7.42 -2.06 3.27
CA VAL A 58 -8.25 -1.88 4.46
C VAL A 58 -9.46 -2.81 4.34
N PRO A 59 -9.68 -3.72 5.32
CA PRO A 59 -10.83 -4.61 5.30
C PRO A 59 -12.13 -3.81 5.52
N LYS A 60 -13.23 -4.27 4.92
CA LYS A 60 -14.57 -3.68 5.10
C LYS A 60 -15.15 -3.95 6.49
N ALA A 61 -14.80 -5.10 7.06
CA ALA A 61 -15.21 -5.46 8.41
C ALA A 61 -14.33 -4.74 9.44
N LEU A 62 -14.98 -4.28 10.51
CA LEU A 62 -14.29 -3.73 11.67
C LEU A 62 -13.31 -4.78 12.22
N GLN A 63 -12.10 -4.32 12.55
CA GLN A 63 -11.09 -5.12 13.20
C GLN A 63 -11.08 -4.78 14.68
N GLU A 64 -11.12 -5.78 15.55
CA GLU A 64 -11.16 -5.58 17.01
C GLU A 64 -9.86 -4.94 17.53
N HIS A 65 -8.72 -5.34 16.98
CA HIS A 65 -7.39 -4.99 17.48
C HIS A 65 -6.67 -3.91 16.67
N VAL A 66 -7.27 -3.42 15.57
CA VAL A 66 -6.64 -2.45 14.67
C VAL A 66 -7.65 -1.38 14.29
N ARG A 67 -7.26 -0.11 14.47
CA ARG A 67 -8.02 1.03 14.00
C ARG A 67 -7.34 1.65 12.78
N TYR A 68 -8.11 1.87 11.73
CA TYR A 68 -7.66 2.58 10.54
C TYR A 68 -8.06 4.05 10.66
N ILE A 69 -7.10 4.95 10.44
CA ILE A 69 -7.28 6.40 10.53
C ILE A 69 -6.90 6.98 9.17
N ALA A 70 -7.77 7.84 8.62
CA ALA A 70 -7.50 8.53 7.36
C ALA A 70 -6.49 9.66 7.56
N PHE A 71 -5.67 9.93 6.55
CA PHE A 71 -4.81 11.11 6.53
C PHE A 71 -5.62 12.40 6.43
N GLU A 72 -5.10 13.46 7.02
CA GLU A 72 -5.59 14.81 6.77
C GLU A 72 -5.19 15.28 5.35
N PRO A 73 -5.96 16.20 4.74
CA PRO A 73 -5.57 16.78 3.46
C PRO A 73 -4.22 17.53 3.54
N PRO A 74 -3.34 17.42 2.53
CA PRO A 74 -3.51 16.65 1.30
C PRO A 74 -3.26 15.15 1.50
N VAL A 75 -4.26 14.32 1.15
CA VAL A 75 -4.16 12.87 1.28
C VAL A 75 -3.17 12.32 0.25
N PRO A 76 -2.15 11.53 0.67
CA PRO A 76 -1.18 10.95 -0.24
C PRO A 76 -1.83 9.99 -1.23
N GLN A 77 -1.43 10.06 -2.50
CA GLN A 77 -2.01 9.24 -3.58
C GLN A 77 -0.94 8.46 -4.33
N ARG A 78 -1.28 7.21 -4.69
CA ARG A 78 -0.47 6.38 -5.58
C ARG A 78 -1.23 6.12 -6.87
N ARG A 79 -0.56 6.32 -8.02
CA ARG A 79 -1.09 5.89 -9.32
C ARG A 79 -0.83 4.40 -9.55
N VAL A 80 -1.88 3.66 -9.87
CA VAL A 80 -1.80 2.25 -10.30
C VAL A 80 -2.04 2.22 -11.81
N VAL A 81 -1.16 1.52 -12.54
CA VAL A 81 -1.20 1.44 -14.01
C VAL A 81 -1.10 -0.01 -14.47
N LEU A 82 -1.77 -0.31 -15.59
CA LEU A 82 -1.56 -1.55 -16.32
C LEU A 82 -0.47 -1.32 -17.37
N VAL A 83 0.57 -2.14 -17.35
CA VAL A 83 1.70 -2.04 -18.28
C VAL A 83 1.88 -3.38 -19.00
N TRP A 84 2.13 -3.33 -20.29
CA TRP A 84 2.43 -4.51 -21.11
C TRP A 84 3.53 -4.19 -22.12
N ARG A 85 4.21 -5.22 -22.63
CA ARG A 85 5.21 -5.04 -23.69
C ARG A 85 4.52 -4.64 -24.99
N ARG A 86 5.11 -3.68 -25.72
CA ARG A 86 4.60 -3.27 -27.05
C ARG A 86 4.50 -4.44 -28.04
N SER A 87 5.37 -5.43 -27.94
CA SER A 87 5.38 -6.64 -28.77
C SER A 87 4.33 -7.69 -28.38
N PHE A 88 3.56 -7.48 -27.31
CA PHE A 88 2.52 -8.40 -26.91
C PHE A 88 1.33 -8.30 -27.87
N THR A 89 1.07 -9.37 -28.63
CA THR A 89 0.13 -9.35 -29.75
C THR A 89 -1.34 -9.56 -29.37
N ARG A 90 -1.62 -10.10 -28.17
CA ARG A 90 -2.99 -10.44 -27.73
C ARG A 90 -3.69 -9.24 -27.09
N TYR A 91 -4.03 -8.23 -27.88
CA TYR A 91 -4.70 -7.03 -27.38
C TYR A 91 -6.02 -7.34 -26.64
N GLU A 92 -6.81 -8.28 -27.15
CA GLU A 92 -8.07 -8.72 -26.50
C GLU A 92 -7.88 -9.21 -25.07
N ALA A 93 -6.73 -9.85 -24.76
CA ALA A 93 -6.43 -10.27 -23.40
C ALA A 93 -6.17 -9.06 -22.48
N ILE A 94 -5.49 -8.03 -22.99
CA ILE A 94 -5.26 -6.78 -22.25
C ILE A 94 -6.59 -6.04 -22.04
N ALA A 95 -7.43 -5.97 -23.08
CA ALA A 95 -8.76 -5.37 -22.99
C ALA A 95 -9.65 -6.10 -21.97
N ALA A 96 -9.65 -7.45 -21.99
CA ALA A 96 -10.37 -8.26 -21.02
C ALA A 96 -9.88 -8.01 -19.58
N LEU A 97 -8.56 -7.97 -19.36
CA LEU A 97 -8.00 -7.67 -18.04
C LEU A 97 -8.36 -6.25 -17.57
N ARG A 98 -8.26 -5.25 -18.45
CA ARG A 98 -8.70 -3.88 -18.15
C ARG A 98 -10.17 -3.89 -17.74
N ASN A 99 -11.04 -4.51 -18.54
CA ASN A 99 -12.47 -4.53 -18.26
C ASN A 99 -12.78 -5.26 -16.95
N ALA A 100 -12.07 -6.35 -16.64
CA ALA A 100 -12.20 -7.06 -15.36
C ALA A 100 -11.81 -6.16 -14.17
N VAL A 101 -10.68 -5.46 -14.24
CA VAL A 101 -10.29 -4.47 -13.22
C VAL A 101 -11.35 -3.37 -13.11
N TYR A 102 -11.93 -2.94 -14.23
CA TYR A 102 -12.95 -1.91 -14.24
C TYR A 102 -14.27 -2.35 -13.61
N ALA A 103 -14.63 -3.63 -13.76
CA ALA A 103 -15.82 -4.24 -13.16
C ALA A 103 -15.70 -4.44 -11.64
N CYS A 104 -14.48 -4.47 -11.09
CA CYS A 104 -14.29 -4.57 -9.65
C CYS A 104 -14.71 -3.27 -8.93
N LYS A 105 -15.43 -3.42 -7.81
CA LYS A 105 -15.68 -2.32 -6.87
C LYS A 105 -14.40 -2.03 -6.09
N LEU A 106 -13.78 -0.89 -6.35
CA LEU A 106 -12.52 -0.45 -5.75
C LEU A 106 -12.77 0.80 -4.89
N ASP A 107 -12.98 0.58 -3.59
CA ASP A 107 -13.31 1.66 -2.65
C ASP A 107 -12.11 2.62 -2.46
N GLY A 108 -12.36 3.93 -2.53
CA GLY A 108 -11.32 4.96 -2.39
C GLY A 108 -10.38 5.10 -3.60
N VAL A 109 -10.76 4.58 -4.77
CA VAL A 109 -9.99 4.72 -6.02
C VAL A 109 -10.67 5.69 -6.97
N THR A 110 -9.93 6.68 -7.43
CA THR A 110 -10.33 7.53 -8.56
C THR A 110 -9.85 6.89 -9.87
N ARG A 111 -10.78 6.56 -10.76
CA ARG A 111 -10.43 6.07 -12.11
C ARG A 111 -9.91 7.24 -12.94
N LEU A 112 -8.77 7.04 -13.57
CA LEU A 112 -8.19 8.00 -14.52
C LEU A 112 -8.62 7.57 -15.92
N SER A 113 -9.26 8.50 -16.65
CA SER A 113 -9.71 8.33 -18.05
C SER A 113 -8.54 8.31 -19.03
#